data_AF-A0A928EUM1-F1
#
_entry.id   AF-A0A928EUM1-F1
#
_cell.length_a   1.000
_cell.length_b   1.000
_cell.length_c   1.000
_cell.angle_alpha   90.00
_cell.angle_beta   90.00
_cell.angle_gamma   90.00
#
_symmetry.space_group_name_H-M   'P 1'
#
loop_
_entity.id
_entity.type
_entity.pdbx_description
1 polymer ?
#
loop_
_entity_poly.entity_id
_entity_poly.type
_entity_poly.pdbx_seq_one_letter_code
_entity_poly.pdbx_strand_id
1 'polypeptide(L)'
;MKTFKKIKQWFTGGCVWYAIISLIFLIIDLIISQKDATHVISSTSFLLIFPFGLAMSGAGMLYKSKLPRWSRILSHYVISIVSFLLFMLLPAGSTSSGVYVLLMLVLLSVIYWILFALVHIFAARWKRVVEED
;
A
#
# COMPACT_ATOMS: atom_id res chain seq x y z
N MET A 1 -13.21 -23.90 -11.21
CA MET A 1 -13.09 -22.71 -12.09
C MET A 1 -13.25 -21.34 -11.40
N LYS A 2 -14.09 -21.18 -10.35
CA LYS A 2 -14.24 -19.88 -9.63
C LYS A 2 -12.99 -19.44 -8.84
N THR A 3 -12.20 -20.39 -8.34
CA THR A 3 -10.96 -20.14 -7.58
C THR A 3 -9.85 -19.55 -8.45
N PHE A 4 -9.66 -20.07 -9.66
CA PHE A 4 -8.65 -19.58 -10.61
C PHE A 4 -8.85 -18.12 -11.01
N LYS A 5 -10.10 -17.69 -11.23
CA LYS A 5 -10.42 -16.28 -11.51
C LYS A 5 -10.06 -15.34 -10.35
N LYS A 6 -10.29 -15.78 -9.10
CA LYS A 6 -9.93 -15.00 -7.89
C LYS A 6 -8.41 -14.86 -7.75
N ILE A 7 -7.67 -15.94 -7.98
CA ILE A 7 -6.19 -15.93 -7.94
C ILE A 7 -5.64 -15.00 -9.01
N LYS A 8 -6.15 -15.08 -10.25
CA LYS A 8 -5.73 -14.18 -11.33
C LYS A 8 -6.00 -12.71 -10.97
N GLN A 9 -7.18 -12.39 -10.44
CA GLN A 9 -7.51 -11.04 -10.01
C GLN A 9 -6.60 -10.53 -8.89
N TRP A 10 -6.23 -11.40 -7.96
CA TRP A 10 -5.31 -11.08 -6.88
C TRP A 10 -3.89 -10.79 -7.40
N PHE A 11 -3.39 -11.62 -8.32
CA PHE A 11 -2.11 -11.37 -8.97
C PHE A 11 -2.12 -10.07 -9.78
N THR A 12 -3.15 -9.83 -10.60
CA THR A 12 -3.24 -8.59 -11.40
C THR A 12 -3.27 -7.35 -10.50
N GLY A 13 -4.04 -7.39 -9.41
CA GLY A 13 -4.07 -6.30 -8.44
C GLY A 13 -2.73 -6.11 -7.72
N GLY A 14 -2.04 -7.21 -7.40
CA GLY A 14 -0.70 -7.17 -6.81
C GLY A 14 0.31 -6.51 -7.74
N CYS A 15 0.27 -6.83 -9.04
CA CYS A 15 1.15 -6.21 -10.04
C CYS A 15 0.89 -4.70 -10.19
N VAL A 16 -0.37 -4.26 -10.12
CA VAL A 16 -0.70 -2.82 -10.16
C VAL A 16 -0.14 -2.11 -8.93
N TRP A 17 -0.34 -2.67 -7.75
CA TRP A 17 0.24 -2.11 -6.51
C TRP A 17 1.76 -2.09 -6.56
N TYR A 18 2.39 -3.18 -6.99
CA TYR A 18 3.83 -3.26 -7.19
C TYR A 18 4.32 -2.13 -8.10
N ALA A 19 3.71 -1.94 -9.28
CA ALA A 19 4.09 -0.89 -10.21
C ALA A 19 3.94 0.52 -9.59
N ILE A 20 2.83 0.79 -8.91
CA ILE A 20 2.59 2.09 -8.25
C ILE A 20 3.64 2.34 -7.16
N ILE A 21 3.88 1.35 -6.30
CA ILE A 21 4.81 1.51 -5.17
C ILE A 21 6.24 1.63 -5.69
N SER A 22 6.67 0.80 -6.64
CA SER A 22 7.99 0.92 -7.26
C SER A 22 8.19 2.27 -7.94
N LEU A 23 7.15 2.81 -8.60
CA LEU A 23 7.20 4.15 -9.18
C LEU A 23 7.39 5.24 -8.12
N ILE A 24 6.66 5.16 -6.99
CA ILE A 24 6.81 6.10 -5.87
C ILE A 24 8.24 6.04 -5.32
N PHE A 25 8.76 4.84 -5.08
CA PHE A 25 10.13 4.66 -4.58
C PHE A 25 11.17 5.22 -5.56
N LEU A 26 10.98 5.01 -6.87
CA LEU A 26 11.88 5.55 -7.90
C LEU A 26 11.85 7.08 -7.95
N ILE A 27 10.68 7.70 -7.78
CA ILE A 27 10.56 9.17 -7.69
C ILE A 27 11.28 9.69 -6.45
N ILE A 28 11.11 9.03 -5.30
CA ILE A 28 11.79 9.39 -4.06
C ILE A 28 13.30 9.29 -4.24
N ASP A 29 13.79 8.20 -4.84
CA ASP A 29 15.20 8.00 -5.14
C ASP A 29 15.75 9.09 -6.05
N LEU A 30 15.00 9.46 -7.11
CA LEU A 30 15.40 10.50 -8.04
C LEU A 30 15.51 11.88 -7.36
N ILE A 31 14.64 12.18 -6.39
CA ILE A 31 14.69 13.42 -5.61
C ILE A 31 15.86 13.42 -4.63
N ILE A 32 16.13 12.28 -3.98
CA ILE A 32 17.20 12.16 -2.97
C ILE A 32 18.58 12.08 -3.63
N SER A 33 18.71 11.34 -4.74
CA SER A 33 19.96 11.17 -5.48
C SER A 33 20.47 12.47 -6.10
N GLN A 34 19.61 13.49 -6.27
CA GLN A 34 20.06 14.85 -6.63
C GLN A 34 20.79 15.57 -5.49
N LYS A 35 20.57 15.16 -4.23
CA LYS A 35 21.20 15.76 -3.05
C LYS A 35 22.40 14.97 -2.55
N ASP A 36 22.36 13.64 -2.62
CA ASP A 36 23.44 12.76 -2.17
C ASP A 36 23.67 11.62 -3.17
N ALA A 37 24.84 11.59 -3.81
CA ALA A 37 25.20 10.62 -4.86
C ALA A 37 25.45 9.17 -4.35
N THR A 38 25.13 8.86 -3.10
CA THR A 38 25.46 7.60 -2.42
C THR A 38 24.24 6.78 -1.99
N HIS A 39 23.03 7.31 -2.12
CA HIS A 39 21.81 6.56 -1.82
C HIS A 39 21.43 5.66 -2.99
N VAL A 40 21.95 4.43 -2.98
CA VAL A 40 21.46 3.36 -3.84
C VAL A 40 20.42 2.58 -3.05
N ILE A 41 19.15 2.60 -3.47
CA ILE A 41 18.12 1.72 -2.89
C ILE A 41 18.61 0.28 -2.98
N SER A 42 18.70 -0.39 -1.83
CA SER A 42 19.11 -1.79 -1.76
C SER A 42 18.18 -2.66 -2.62
N SER A 43 18.76 -3.51 -3.47
CA SER A 43 18.03 -4.45 -4.34
C SER A 43 17.08 -5.35 -3.55
N THR A 44 17.40 -5.60 -2.28
CA THR A 44 16.56 -6.37 -1.36
C THR A 44 15.24 -5.66 -1.06
N SER A 45 15.26 -4.34 -0.87
CA SER A 45 14.06 -3.53 -0.63
C SER A 45 13.12 -3.56 -1.83
N PHE A 46 13.67 -3.57 -3.05
CA PHE A 46 12.88 -3.65 -4.28
C PHE A 46 12.15 -4.99 -4.44
N LEU A 47 12.80 -6.10 -4.06
CA LEU A 47 12.18 -7.42 -4.07
C LEU A 47 11.02 -7.53 -3.07
N LEU A 48 11.09 -6.82 -1.94
CA LEU A 48 10.07 -6.84 -0.89
C LEU A 48 8.82 -6.00 -1.24
N ILE A 49 8.90 -5.13 -2.26
CA ILE A 49 7.73 -4.43 -2.79
C ILE A 49 6.70 -5.40 -3.36
N PHE A 50 7.15 -6.51 -3.95
CA PHE A 50 6.26 -7.51 -4.56
C PHE A 50 5.35 -8.22 -3.54
N PRO A 51 5.86 -8.84 -2.46
CA PRO A 51 5.00 -9.44 -1.43
C PRO A 51 4.12 -8.40 -0.73
N PHE A 52 4.61 -7.17 -0.56
CA PHE A 52 3.80 -6.06 -0.04
C PHE A 52 2.62 -5.71 -0.97
N GLY A 53 2.86 -5.60 -2.28
CA GLY A 53 1.82 -5.35 -3.29
C GLY A 53 0.78 -6.48 -3.34
N LEU A 54 1.21 -7.74 -3.21
CA LEU A 54 0.31 -8.88 -3.09
C LEU A 54 -0.55 -8.81 -1.83
N ALA A 55 0.03 -8.47 -0.68
CA ALA A 55 -0.69 -8.32 0.58
C ALA A 55 -1.74 -7.19 0.49
N MET A 56 -1.38 -6.05 -0.12
CA MET A 56 -2.31 -4.94 -0.38
C MET A 56 -3.44 -5.33 -1.34
N SER A 57 -3.13 -6.09 -2.40
CA SER A 57 -4.17 -6.62 -3.28
C SER A 57 -5.12 -7.57 -2.54
N GLY A 58 -4.58 -8.38 -1.63
CA GLY A 58 -5.36 -9.31 -0.81
C GLY A 58 -6.27 -8.56 0.15
N ALA A 59 -5.75 -7.53 0.81
CA ALA A 59 -6.53 -6.61 1.64
C ALA A 59 -7.66 -5.97 0.81
N GLY A 60 -7.38 -5.56 -0.43
CA GLY A 60 -8.38 -5.02 -1.34
C GLY A 60 -9.55 -5.98 -1.64
N MET A 61 -9.30 -7.30 -1.64
CA MET A 61 -10.36 -8.29 -1.81
C MET A 61 -11.34 -8.32 -0.63
N LEU A 62 -10.94 -7.88 0.57
CA LEU A 62 -11.82 -7.79 1.73
C LEU A 62 -12.97 -6.82 1.50
N TYR A 63 -12.80 -5.81 0.64
CA TYR A 63 -13.89 -4.91 0.26
C TYR A 63 -15.03 -5.63 -0.49
N LYS A 64 -14.76 -6.79 -1.10
CA LYS A 64 -15.77 -7.64 -1.75
C LYS A 64 -16.40 -8.69 -0.83
N SER A 65 -15.95 -8.78 0.42
CA SER A 65 -16.51 -9.74 1.40
C SER A 65 -17.90 -9.32 1.88
N LYS A 66 -18.59 -10.20 2.61
CA LYS A 66 -19.88 -9.89 3.26
C LYS A 66 -19.74 -9.21 4.63
N LEU A 67 -18.52 -8.88 5.05
CA LEU A 67 -18.26 -8.27 6.37
C LEU A 67 -18.95 -6.90 6.51
N PRO A 68 -19.26 -6.43 7.73
CA PRO A 68 -19.72 -5.06 7.93
C PRO A 68 -18.66 -4.06 7.48
N ARG A 69 -19.08 -2.89 6.97
CA ARG A 69 -18.19 -1.87 6.37
C ARG A 69 -17.03 -1.49 7.29
N TRP A 70 -17.31 -1.28 8.57
CA TRP A 70 -16.28 -0.98 9.59
C TRP A 70 -15.23 -2.09 9.72
N SER A 71 -15.66 -3.36 9.74
CA SER A 71 -14.74 -4.50 9.83
C SER A 71 -13.85 -4.62 8.58
N ARG A 72 -14.37 -4.29 7.38
CA ARG A 72 -13.56 -4.27 6.14
C ARG A 72 -12.47 -3.21 6.22
N ILE A 73 -12.82 -2.00 6.66
CA ILE A 73 -11.88 -0.88 6.79
C ILE A 73 -10.80 -1.21 7.82
N LEU A 74 -11.20 -1.71 9.00
CA LEU A 74 -10.26 -2.07 10.06
C LEU A 74 -9.32 -3.20 9.63
N SER A 75 -9.85 -4.25 8.99
CA SER A 75 -9.03 -5.37 8.52
C SER A 75 -8.06 -4.93 7.43
N HIS A 76 -8.51 -4.10 6.49
CA HIS A 76 -7.65 -3.53 5.45
C HIS A 76 -6.53 -2.70 6.08
N TYR A 77 -6.85 -1.82 7.02
CA TYR A 77 -5.88 -1.00 7.75
C TYR A 77 -4.83 -1.86 8.47
N VAL A 78 -5.27 -2.87 9.23
CA VAL A 78 -4.37 -3.76 9.97
C VAL A 78 -3.44 -4.51 9.00
N ILE A 79 -3.97 -5.06 7.91
CA ILE A 79 -3.15 -5.76 6.91
C ILE A 79 -2.16 -4.78 6.25
N SER A 80 -2.58 -3.56 5.91
CA SER A 80 -1.70 -2.55 5.34
C SER A 80 -0.53 -2.22 6.28
N ILE A 81 -0.80 -1.98 7.56
CA ILE A 81 0.23 -1.66 8.55
C ILE A 81 1.16 -2.85 8.78
N VAL A 82 0.60 -4.04 9.03
CA VAL A 82 1.41 -5.24 9.29
C VAL A 82 2.28 -5.58 8.09
N SER A 83 1.75 -5.48 6.88
CA SER A 83 2.52 -5.76 5.66
C SER A 83 3.62 -4.72 5.45
N PHE A 84 3.35 -3.44 5.72
CA PHE A 84 4.39 -2.41 5.65
C PHE A 84 5.49 -2.66 6.68
N LEU A 85 5.14 -2.99 7.93
CA LEU A 85 6.12 -3.33 8.95
C LEU A 85 7.00 -4.51 8.53
N LEU A 86 6.37 -5.62 8.12
CA LEU A 86 7.07 -6.86 7.79
C LEU A 86 7.96 -6.76 6.55
N PHE A 87 7.47 -6.11 5.49
CA PHE A 87 8.15 -6.13 4.19
C PHE A 87 8.98 -4.87 3.93
N MET A 88 8.63 -3.72 4.51
CA MET A 88 9.34 -2.46 4.23
C MET A 88 10.19 -2.01 5.41
N LEU A 89 9.66 -2.04 6.64
CA LEU A 89 10.34 -1.45 7.80
C LEU A 89 11.37 -2.37 8.45
N LEU A 90 10.99 -3.62 8.76
CA LEU A 90 11.91 -4.58 9.41
C LEU A 90 13.18 -4.85 8.58
N PRO A 91 13.09 -5.06 7.25
CA PRO A 91 14.25 -5.38 6.43
C PRO A 91 15.22 -4.20 6.21
N ALA A 92 14.81 -2.97 6.53
CA ALA A 92 15.62 -1.76 6.36
C ALA A 92 16.79 -1.64 7.38
N GLY A 93 16.92 -2.59 8.32
CA GLY A 93 17.99 -2.62 9.32
C GLY A 93 17.55 -1.99 10.64
N SER A 94 17.56 -2.78 11.70
CA SER A 94 16.92 -2.51 12.99
C SER A 94 17.70 -1.60 13.95
N THR A 95 18.45 -0.60 13.46
CA THR A 95 19.05 0.44 14.34
C THR A 95 18.11 1.63 14.57
N SER A 96 16.85 1.52 14.11
CA SER A 96 15.84 2.53 14.37
C SER A 96 15.38 2.49 15.82
N SER A 97 15.49 3.62 16.54
CA SER A 97 14.91 3.76 17.87
C SER A 97 13.41 3.46 17.85
N GLY A 98 12.84 2.92 18.94
CA GLY A 98 11.40 2.65 19.01
C GLY A 98 10.53 3.88 18.72
N VAL A 99 11.06 5.08 19.00
CA VAL A 99 10.44 6.37 18.66
C VAL A 99 10.32 6.57 17.15
N TYR A 100 11.34 6.21 16.38
CA TYR A 100 11.30 6.30 14.91
C TYR A 100 10.24 5.38 14.31
N VAL A 101 10.13 4.14 14.81
CA VAL A 101 9.10 3.20 14.41
C VAL A 101 7.70 3.74 14.71
N LEU A 102 7.52 4.33 15.90
CA LEU A 102 6.25 4.92 16.31
C LEU A 102 5.86 6.12 15.44
N LEU A 103 6.82 7.00 15.14
CA LEU A 103 6.62 8.13 14.23
C LEU A 103 6.25 7.66 12.81
N MET A 104 6.93 6.63 12.29
CA MET A 104 6.60 6.04 11.00
C MET A 104 5.20 5.43 10.98
N LEU A 105 4.78 4.76 12.06
CA LEU A 105 3.43 4.24 12.19
C LEU A 105 2.38 5.34 12.22
N VAL A 106 2.61 6.41 12.98
CA VAL A 106 1.71 7.57 13.02
C VAL A 106 1.61 8.22 11.63
N LEU A 107 2.74 8.45 10.97
CA LEU A 107 2.79 9.02 9.62
C LEU A 107 2.03 8.14 8.63
N LEU A 108 2.28 6.83 8.63
CA LEU A 108 1.61 5.87 7.77
C LEU A 108 0.09 5.85 8.02
N SER A 109 -0.32 5.96 9.30
CA SER A 109 -1.73 6.03 9.68
C SER A 109 -2.39 7.28 9.12
N VAL A 110 -1.72 8.44 9.22
CA VAL A 110 -2.22 9.70 8.65
C VAL A 110 -2.36 9.59 7.13
N ILE A 111 -1.32 9.10 6.44
CA ILE A 111 -1.32 8.90 4.99
C ILE A 111 -2.47 7.96 4.58
N TYR A 112 -2.67 6.87 5.31
CA TYR A 112 -3.75 5.92 5.06
C TYR A 112 -5.13 6.61 5.11
N TRP A 113 -5.39 7.40 6.14
CA TRP A 113 -6.67 8.12 6.28
C TRP A 113 -6.87 9.17 5.20
N ILE A 114 -5.82 9.89 4.80
CA ILE A 114 -5.87 10.85 3.68
C ILE A 114 -6.22 10.13 2.38
N LEU A 115 -5.50 9.05 2.03
CA LEU A 115 -5.77 8.27 0.82
C LEU A 115 -7.18 7.68 0.83
N PHE A 116 -7.62 7.16 1.98
CA PHE A 116 -8.97 6.64 2.15
C PHE A 116 -10.04 7.72 1.92
N ALA A 117 -9.85 8.92 2.48
CA ALA A 117 -10.76 10.04 2.28
C ALA A 117 -10.80 10.48 0.82
N LEU A 118 -9.64 10.60 0.16
CA LEU A 118 -9.54 10.94 -1.26
C LEU A 118 -10.29 9.93 -2.13
N VAL A 119 -10.05 8.63 -1.95
CA VAL A 119 -10.74 7.57 -2.70
C VAL A 119 -12.25 7.68 -2.50
N HIS A 120 -12.71 7.94 -1.28
CA HIS A 120 -14.14 8.11 -1.01
C HIS A 120 -14.75 9.34 -1.67
N ILE A 121 -14.04 10.48 -1.66
CA ILE A 121 -14.48 11.71 -2.30
C ILE A 121 -14.55 11.52 -3.83
N PHE A 122 -13.51 10.94 -4.44
CA PHE A 122 -13.48 10.67 -5.87
C PHE A 122 -14.55 9.67 -6.28
N ALA A 123 -14.76 8.59 -5.52
CA ALA A 123 -15.81 7.62 -5.80
C ALA A 123 -17.21 8.26 -5.69
N ALA A 124 -17.42 9.15 -4.71
CA ALA A 124 -18.68 9.89 -4.56
C ALA A 124 -18.89 10.95 -5.65
N ARG A 125 -17.82 11.52 -6.21
CA ARG A 125 -17.89 12.43 -7.36
C ARG A 125 -18.16 11.67 -8.66
N TRP A 126 -17.47 10.56 -8.89
CA TRP A 126 -17.64 9.73 -10.08
C TRP A 126 -19.07 9.20 -10.21
N LYS A 127 -19.67 8.75 -9.10
CA LYS A 127 -21.08 8.33 -9.09
C LYS A 127 -22.03 9.44 -9.52
N ARG A 128 -21.79 10.68 -9.08
CA ARG A 128 -22.63 11.82 -9.45
C ARG A 128 -22.54 12.13 -10.95
N VAL A 129 -21.33 12.11 -11.51
CA VAL A 129 -21.14 12.33 -12.96
C VAL A 129 -21.85 11.26 -13.78
N VAL A 130 -21.77 9.98 -13.39
CA VAL A 130 -22.42 8.87 -14.10
C VAL A 130 -23.95 8.86 -13.94
N GLU A 131 -24.50 9.48 -12.89
CA GLU A 131 -25.96 9.59 -12.69
C GLU A 131 -26.55 10.82 -13.41
N GLU A 132 -25.72 11.78 -13.83
CA GLU A 132 -26.12 12.97 -14.59
C GLU A 132 -26.06 12.79 -16.12
N ASP A 133 -25.38 11.73 -16.59
CA ASP A 133 -25.34 11.28 -18.00
C ASP A 133 -26.40 10.18 -18.29
#